data_AF-A0A6L9LXW6-F1
#
_entry.id   AF-A0A6L9LXW6-F1
#
_cell.length_a   1.000
_cell.length_b   1.000
_cell.length_c   1.000
_cell.angle_alpha   90.00
_cell.angle_beta   90.00
_cell.angle_gamma   90.00
#
_symmetry.space_group_name_H-M   'P 1'
#
loop_
_entity.id
_entity.type
_entity.pdbx_description
1 polymer ?
#
loop_
_entity_poly.entity_id
_entity_poly.type
_entity_poly.pdbx_seq_one_letter_code
_entity_poly.pdbx_strand_id
1 'polypeptide(L)' 'MFNLFSRNYKKAALTFLKQHTVGQRVYSIGDGGAKMRYLRECGYIVSDRVSDSRWVHKIISKPKSTQTPE' A
#
# COMPACT_ATOMS: atom_id res chain seq x y z
N MET A 1 -11.36 23.13 4.55
CA MET A 1 -12.06 22.14 3.70
C MET A 1 -11.07 21.14 3.08
N PHE A 2 -10.28 20.40 3.89
CA PHE A 2 -9.21 19.50 3.39
C PHE A 2 -9.08 18.19 4.19
N ASN A 3 -10.14 17.74 4.87
CA ASN A 3 -10.06 16.62 5.82
C ASN A 3 -10.85 15.36 5.44
N LEU A 4 -11.26 15.23 4.16
CA LEU A 4 -12.00 14.04 3.68
C LEU A 4 -11.10 13.02 2.95
N PHE A 5 -9.99 13.45 2.35
CA PHE A 5 -9.07 12.56 1.62
C PHE A 5 -8.10 11.80 2.54
N SER A 6 -7.83 12.34 3.73
CA SER A 6 -6.91 11.75 4.71
C SER A 6 -7.47 10.53 5.46
N ARG A 7 -8.79 10.37 5.56
CA ARG A 7 -9.39 9.19 6.21
C ARG A 7 -9.55 7.98 5.29
N ASN A 8 -9.57 8.19 3.97
CA ASN A 8 -9.97 7.15 3.02
C ASN A 8 -8.81 6.29 2.49
N TYR A 9 -7.55 6.76 2.60
CA TYR A 9 -6.41 6.02 2.03
C TYR A 9 -6.11 4.71 2.77
N LYS A 10 -6.34 4.65 4.10
CA LYS A 10 -6.17 3.41 4.89
C LYS A 10 -7.17 2.34 4.46
N LYS A 11 -8.44 2.74 4.29
CA LYS A 11 -9.50 1.83 3.79
C LYS A 11 -9.18 1.38 2.37
N ALA A 12 -8.74 2.30 1.50
CA ALA A 12 -8.32 1.97 0.14
C ALA A 12 -7.12 1.01 0.10
N ALA A 13 -6.16 1.16 1.01
CA ALA A 13 -5.02 0.27 1.17
C ALA A 13 -5.45 -1.15 1.59
N LEU A 14 -6.34 -1.27 2.58
CA LEU A 14 -6.87 -2.57 3.00
C LEU A 14 -7.72 -3.24 1.91
N THR A 15 -8.55 -2.46 1.19
CA THR A 15 -9.30 -2.98 0.02
C THR A 15 -8.35 -3.43 -1.09
N PHE A 16 -7.27 -2.67 -1.35
CA PHE A 16 -6.25 -3.05 -2.32
C PHE A 16 -5.63 -4.40 -1.96
N LEU A 17 -5.30 -4.65 -0.69
CA LEU A 17 -4.79 -5.96 -0.26
C LEU A 17 -5.80 -7.10 -0.44
N LYS A 18 -7.11 -6.83 -0.30
CA LYS A 18 -8.15 -7.86 -0.56
C LYS A 18 -8.30 -8.19 -2.05
N GLN A 19 -8.00 -7.24 -2.93
CA GLN A 19 -8.13 -7.41 -4.37
C GLN A 19 -6.92 -8.08 -5.02
N HIS A 20 -5.80 -8.18 -4.30
CA HIS A 20 -4.53 -8.63 -4.86
C HIS A 20 -3.97 -9.80 -4.07
N THR A 21 -3.21 -10.65 -4.75
CA THR A 21 -2.63 -11.84 -4.14
C THR A 21 -1.22 -11.58 -3.65
N VAL A 22 -0.82 -12.37 -2.66
CA VAL A 22 0.54 -12.39 -2.14
C VAL A 22 1.49 -12.79 -3.26
N GLY A 23 2.59 -12.05 -3.41
CA GLY A 23 3.57 -12.23 -4.48
C GLY A 23 3.23 -11.48 -5.76
N GLN A 24 2.02 -10.93 -5.89
CA GLN A 24 1.64 -10.11 -7.05
C GLN A 24 2.48 -8.83 -7.10
N ARG A 25 2.86 -8.43 -8.31
CA ARG A 25 3.56 -7.18 -8.61
C ARG A 25 2.61 -6.20 -9.24
N VAL A 26 2.48 -5.02 -8.65
CA VAL A 26 1.60 -3.93 -9.12
C VAL A 26 2.47 -2.77 -9.55
N TYR A 27 2.18 -2.19 -10.70
CA TYR A 27 2.93 -1.06 -11.23
C TYR A 27 2.16 0.24 -11.03
N SER A 28 2.87 1.31 -10.67
CA SER A 28 2.31 2.65 -10.61
C SER A 28 3.22 3.67 -11.30
N ILE A 29 2.60 4.77 -11.70
CA ILE A 29 3.31 6.00 -12.05
C ILE A 29 3.49 6.79 -10.75
N GLY A 30 4.73 7.13 -10.40
CA GLY A 30 5.11 7.68 -9.10
C GLY A 30 5.08 6.67 -7.96
N ASP A 31 5.27 7.15 -6.72
CA ASP A 31 5.39 6.32 -5.50
C ASP A 31 4.10 5.59 -5.09
N GLY A 32 3.02 5.77 -5.86
CA GLY A 32 1.71 5.18 -5.61
C GLY A 32 0.87 5.94 -4.57
N GLY A 33 1.34 7.11 -4.14
CA GLY A 33 0.66 8.02 -3.22
C GLY A 33 0.52 7.48 -1.80
N ALA A 34 -0.30 8.17 -1.00
CA ALA A 34 -0.47 7.89 0.42
C ALA A 34 -0.91 6.45 0.74
N LYS A 35 -1.70 5.81 -0.14
CA LYS A 35 -2.14 4.42 0.05
C LYS A 35 -0.97 3.42 -0.04
N MET A 36 -0.10 3.56 -1.04
CA MET A 36 1.04 2.66 -1.23
C MET A 36 2.11 2.94 -0.18
N ARG A 37 2.29 4.21 0.20
CA ARG A 37 3.15 4.58 1.32
C ARG A 37 2.71 3.91 2.62
N TYR A 38 1.43 4.00 2.96
CA TYR A 38 0.87 3.32 4.14
C TYR A 38 1.09 1.81 4.10
N LEU A 39 0.82 1.16 2.96
CA LEU A 39 1.07 -0.28 2.81
C LEU A 39 2.53 -0.66 2.97
N ARG A 40 3.46 0.20 2.52
CA ARG A 40 4.90 0.02 2.65
C ARG A 40 5.34 0.18 4.10
N GLU A 41 4.86 1.22 4.78
CA GLU A 41 5.12 1.47 6.21
C GLU A 41 4.59 0.34 7.09
N CYS A 42 3.41 -0.20 6.79
CA CYS A 42 2.84 -1.35 7.48
C CYS A 42 3.49 -2.70 7.09
N GLY A 43 4.44 -2.72 6.16
CA GLY A 43 5.14 -3.94 5.74
C GLY A 43 4.34 -4.88 4.83
N TYR A 44 3.20 -4.44 4.29
CA TYR A 44 2.40 -5.26 3.35
C TYR A 44 2.95 -5.30 1.93
N ILE A 45 3.74 -4.30 1.54
CA ILE A 45 4.35 -4.22 0.20
C ILE A 45 5.82 -3.81 0.29
N VAL A 46 6.62 -4.34 -0.63
CA VAL A 46 7.94 -3.81 -0.98
C VAL A 46 7.79 -3.02 -2.26
N SER A 47 8.44 -1.86 -2.35
CA SER A 47 8.34 -0.99 -3.52
C SER A 47 9.73 -0.69 -4.07
N ASP A 48 9.94 -1.02 -5.34
CA ASP A 48 11.18 -0.75 -6.05
C ASP A 48 10.92 0.26 -7.18
N ARG A 49 11.86 1.17 -7.39
CA ARG A 49 11.81 2.11 -8.52
C ARG A 49 12.36 1.41 -9.75
N VAL A 50 11.56 1.34 -10.82
CA VAL A 50 11.91 0.66 -12.08
C VAL A 50 12.39 1.67 -13.12
N SER A 51 11.85 2.89 -13.10
CA SER A 51 12.30 4.00 -13.95
C SER A 51 12.02 5.34 -13.26
N ASP A 52 12.35 6.44 -13.94
CA ASP A 52 12.18 7.77 -13.34
C ASP A 52 10.76 8.05 -12.87
N SER A 53 9.76 7.59 -13.62
CA SER A 53 8.35 7.78 -13.31
C SER A 53 7.63 6.50 -12.87
N ARG A 54 8.29 5.33 -12.86
CA ARG A 54 7.62 4.04 -12.64
C ARG A 54 8.13 3.29 -11.42
N TRP A 55 7.19 2.80 -10.64
CA TRP A 55 7.44 1.98 -9.46
C TRP A 55 6.78 0.62 -9.60
N VAL A 56 7.37 -0.40 -8.99
CA VAL A 56 6.81 -1.73 -8.83
C VAL A 56 6.62 -2.01 -7.35
N HIS A 57 5.42 -2.42 -6.99
CA HIS A 57 5.00 -2.76 -5.63
C HIS A 57 4.76 -4.27 -5.59
N LYS A 58 5.66 -5.01 -4.94
CA LYS A 58 5.49 -6.44 -4.68
C LYS A 58 4.74 -6.61 -3.38
N ILE A 59 3.60 -7.28 -3.44
CA ILE A 59 2.81 -7.59 -2.24
C ILE A 59 3.51 -8.73 -1.51
N ILE A 60 4.04 -8.42 -0.34
CA ILE A 60 4.69 -9.38 0.53
C ILE A 60 3.71 -9.67 1.67
N SER A 61 3.19 -10.89 1.72
CA SER A 61 2.40 -11.25 2.89
C SER A 61 3.32 -11.26 4.09
N LYS A 62 3.04 -10.42 5.09
CA LYS A 62 2.96 -10.82 6.51
C LYS A 62 2.65 -9.65 7.45
N PRO A 63 2.17 -9.88 8.69
CA PRO A 63 1.62 -11.12 9.28
C PRO A 63 0.26 -10.96 10.02
N LYS A 64 -0.33 -12.12 10.40
CA LYS A 64 -1.23 -12.29 11.57
C LYS A 64 -0.45 -11.97 12.86
N SER A 65 -0.85 -10.95 13.61
CA SER A 65 -1.03 -10.92 15.09
C SER A 65 -1.05 -9.47 15.62
N THR A 66 -2.18 -9.10 16.24
CA THR A 66 -2.36 -8.23 17.42
C THR A 66 -1.77 -6.81 17.42
N GLN A 67 -2.63 -5.80 17.20
CA GLN A 67 -3.06 -4.81 18.21
C GLN A 67 -3.77 -3.63 17.53
N THR A 68 -5.08 -3.56 17.74
CA THR A 68 -5.89 -2.34 17.64
C THR A 68 -5.39 -1.39 18.74
N PRO A 69 -5.00 -0.14 18.47
CA PRO A 69 -4.97 0.86 19.51
C PRO A 69 -6.42 1.31 19.73
N GLU A 70 -6.94 1.04 20.93
CA GLU A 70 -8.18 1.61 21.47
C GLU A 70 -8.10 3.13 21.55
#